data_AF-A0A9E3TXB4-F1
#
_entry.id   AF-A0A9E3TXB4-F1
#
_cell.length_a   1.000
_cell.length_b   1.000
_cell.length_c   1.000
_cell.angle_alpha   90.00
_cell.angle_beta   90.00
_cell.angle_gamma   90.00
#
_symmetry.space_group_name_H-M   'P 1'
#
loop_
_entity.id
_entity.type
_entity.pdbx_description
1 polymer ?
#
loop_
_entity_poly.entity_id
_entity_poly.type
_entity_poly.pdbx_seq_one_letter_code
_entity_poly.pdbx_strand_id
1 'polypeptide(L)'
;MDHFVTLAKLPEGLEFPENLRDRIRYDSENKRLVYHGFMVKSHYDRLIGLSRDAEYPHAIEQLFVLATNGHATASNRRNTVLLVALLTVLVFVSRSP
;
A
#
# COMPACT_ATOMS: atom_id res chain seq x y z
N MET A 1 2.91 -10.97 -12.77
CA MET A 1 3.52 -9.64 -12.61
C MET A 1 3.31 -9.22 -11.18
N ASP A 2 4.38 -8.77 -10.53
CA ASP A 2 4.33 -8.37 -9.13
C ASP A 2 4.26 -6.85 -9.06
N HIS A 3 3.32 -6.36 -8.27
CA HIS A 3 3.17 -4.94 -7.96
C HIS A 3 3.54 -4.74 -6.49
N PHE A 4 4.19 -3.63 -6.18
CA PHE A 4 4.57 -3.34 -4.80
C PHE A 4 4.45 -1.86 -4.49
N VAL A 5 4.22 -1.58 -3.21
CA VAL A 5 4.19 -0.23 -2.62
C VAL A 5 5.00 -0.23 -1.34
N THR A 6 5.54 0.92 -0.98
CA THR A 6 6.27 1.07 0.29
C THR A 6 5.27 1.13 1.44
N LEU A 7 5.51 0.32 2.48
CA LEU A 7 4.73 0.31 3.71
C LEU A 7 5.70 0.11 4.87
N ALA A 8 5.87 1.16 5.69
CA ALA A 8 6.92 1.20 6.72
C ALA A 8 6.80 0.07 7.75
N LYS A 9 5.57 -0.29 8.10
CA LYS A 9 5.24 -1.40 9.00
C LYS A 9 3.90 -2.00 8.61
N LEU A 10 3.75 -3.31 8.79
CA LEU A 10 2.43 -3.92 8.78
C LEU A 10 1.73 -3.59 10.11
N PRO A 11 0.42 -3.25 10.11
CA PRO A 11 -0.33 -3.09 11.34
C PRO A 11 -0.24 -4.35 12.22
N GLU A 12 -0.10 -4.16 13.54
CA GLU A 12 0.04 -5.27 14.47
C GLU A 12 -1.23 -6.14 14.48
N GLY A 13 -1.05 -7.46 14.46
CA GLY A 13 -2.16 -8.41 14.41
C GLY A 13 -2.89 -8.47 13.06
N LEU A 14 -2.39 -7.83 12.00
CA LEU A 14 -2.97 -7.94 10.67
C LEU A 14 -2.60 -9.28 10.03
N GLU A 15 -3.60 -10.09 9.79
CA GLU A 15 -3.48 -11.33 9.03
C GLU A 15 -4.20 -11.21 7.69
N PHE A 16 -3.53 -11.64 6.62
CA PHE A 16 -4.15 -11.68 5.30
C PHE A 16 -5.09 -12.89 5.21
N PRO A 17 -6.30 -12.71 4.65
CA PRO A 17 -7.26 -13.80 4.54
C PRO A 17 -6.73 -14.89 3.62
N GLU A 18 -7.02 -16.16 3.91
CA GLU A 18 -6.39 -17.33 3.26
C GLU A 18 -6.46 -17.28 1.73
N ASN A 19 -7.60 -16.83 1.19
CA ASN A 19 -7.83 -16.70 -0.25
C ASN A 19 -6.95 -15.64 -0.95
N LEU A 20 -6.25 -14.78 -0.19
CA LEU A 20 -5.34 -13.77 -0.69
C LEU A 20 -3.88 -13.99 -0.24
N ARG A 21 -3.58 -14.95 0.66
CA ARG A 21 -2.22 -15.15 1.19
C ARG A 21 -1.17 -15.45 0.11
N ASP A 22 -1.57 -16.15 -0.96
CA ASP A 22 -0.68 -16.42 -2.10
C ASP A 22 -0.51 -15.21 -3.02
N ARG A 23 -1.38 -14.21 -2.89
CA ARG A 23 -1.40 -13.01 -3.73
C ARG A 23 -0.79 -11.81 -3.03
N ILE A 24 -1.01 -11.62 -1.74
CA ILE A 24 -0.50 -10.47 -1.00
C ILE A 24 0.46 -10.92 0.10
N ARG A 25 1.58 -10.22 0.22
CA ARG A 25 2.56 -10.45 1.27
C ARG A 25 3.22 -9.15 1.69
N TYR A 26 3.62 -9.09 2.94
CA TYR A 26 4.46 -8.02 3.45
C TYR A 26 5.92 -8.47 3.47
N ASP A 27 6.78 -7.68 2.84
CA ASP A 27 8.23 -7.83 2.87
C ASP A 27 8.79 -6.83 3.90
N SER A 28 9.11 -7.33 5.09
CA SER A 28 9.63 -6.54 6.20
C SER A 28 11.08 -6.09 5.98
N GLU A 29 11.87 -6.83 5.19
CA GLU A 29 13.27 -6.47 4.91
C GLU A 29 13.33 -5.20 4.06
N ASN A 30 12.45 -5.12 3.06
CA ASN A 30 12.39 -3.96 2.17
C ASN A 30 11.32 -2.94 2.58
N LYS A 31 10.51 -3.24 3.60
CA LYS A 31 9.35 -2.44 4.05
C LYS A 31 8.38 -2.16 2.91
N ARG A 32 7.95 -3.24 2.23
CA ARG A 32 7.05 -3.15 1.07
C ARG A 32 5.89 -4.12 1.20
N LEU A 33 4.73 -3.68 0.74
CA LEU A 33 3.57 -4.54 0.53
C LEU A 33 3.58 -4.97 -0.94
N VAL A 34 3.57 -6.28 -1.18
CA VAL A 34 3.67 -6.88 -2.51
C VAL A 34 2.37 -7.60 -2.83
N TYR A 35 1.85 -7.37 -4.04
CA TYR A 35 0.70 -8.06 -4.59
C TYR A 35 1.01 -8.70 -5.94
N HIS A 36 0.63 -9.96 -6.10
CA HIS A 36 0.88 -10.78 -7.27
C HIS A 36 -0.34 -10.79 -8.21
N GLY A 37 -0.14 -10.29 -9.42
CA GLY A 37 -1.11 -10.29 -10.51
C GLY A 37 -2.08 -9.12 -10.45
N PHE A 38 -3.22 -9.28 -11.12
CA PHE A 38 -4.27 -8.27 -11.20
C PHE A 38 -5.09 -8.21 -9.91
N MET A 39 -5.34 -7.01 -9.41
CA MET A 39 -6.19 -6.79 -8.24
C MET A 39 -7.61 -6.46 -8.69
N VAL A 40 -8.55 -7.38 -8.48
CA VAL A 40 -9.98 -7.13 -8.72
C VAL A 40 -10.57 -6.32 -7.56
N LYS A 41 -11.65 -5.57 -7.83
CA LYS A 41 -12.30 -4.72 -6.82
C LYS A 41 -12.70 -5.48 -5.55
N SER A 42 -13.16 -6.72 -5.67
CA SER A 42 -13.52 -7.55 -4.51
C SER A 42 -12.32 -7.87 -3.61
N HIS A 43 -11.11 -8.00 -4.16
CA HIS A 43 -9.89 -8.17 -3.37
C HIS A 43 -9.52 -6.87 -2.67
N TYR A 44 -9.60 -5.74 -3.39
CA TYR A 44 -9.40 -4.42 -2.82
C TYR A 44 -10.34 -4.14 -1.64
N ASP A 45 -11.65 -4.35 -1.81
CA ASP A 45 -12.65 -4.14 -0.76
C ASP A 45 -12.39 -5.02 0.47
N ARG A 46 -11.83 -6.22 0.28
CA ARG A 46 -11.45 -7.11 1.37
C ARG A 46 -10.21 -6.61 2.10
N LEU A 47 -9.19 -6.19 1.35
CA LEU A 47 -7.90 -5.74 1.89
C LEU A 47 -8.03 -4.40 2.60
N ILE A 48 -8.69 -3.41 2.01
CA ILE A 48 -8.86 -2.07 2.58
C ILE A 48 -9.52 -2.10 3.97
N GLY A 49 -10.37 -3.11 4.22
CA GLY A 49 -11.08 -3.29 5.50
C GLY A 49 -10.30 -4.03 6.59
N LEU A 50 -9.09 -4.54 6.30
CA LEU A 50 -8.32 -5.33 7.28
C LEU A 50 -7.71 -4.48 8.39
N SER A 51 -7.49 -3.18 8.15
CA SER A 51 -6.95 -2.28 9.16
C SER A 51 -7.41 -0.84 8.96
N ARG A 52 -7.42 -0.09 10.07
CA ARG A 52 -7.74 1.35 10.13
C ARG A 52 -6.49 2.22 10.35
N ASP A 53 -5.31 1.60 10.41
CA ASP A 53 -4.04 2.32 10.43
C ASP A 53 -3.93 3.13 9.15
N ALA A 54 -3.69 4.44 9.19
CA ALA A 54 -3.78 5.31 8.02
C ALA A 54 -2.83 4.96 6.88
N GLU A 55 -1.65 4.36 7.17
CA GLU A 55 -0.67 4.03 6.14
C GLU A 55 -1.09 2.80 5.32
N TYR A 56 -1.80 1.86 5.94
CA TYR A 56 -2.20 0.61 5.30
C TYR A 56 -3.25 0.77 4.17
N PRO A 57 -4.42 1.40 4.37
CA PRO A 57 -5.41 1.56 3.31
C PRO A 57 -4.86 2.41 2.17
N HIS A 58 -4.01 3.40 2.47
CA HIS A 58 -3.32 4.18 1.44
C HIS A 58 -2.39 3.31 0.58
N ALA A 59 -1.64 2.40 1.21
CA ALA A 59 -0.84 1.42 0.47
C ALA A 59 -1.71 0.50 -0.39
N ILE A 60 -2.86 0.04 0.10
CA ILE A 60 -3.80 -0.80 -0.66
C ILE A 60 -4.39 -0.04 -1.86
N GLU A 61 -4.76 1.23 -1.71
CA GLU A 61 -5.22 2.09 -2.81
C GLU A 61 -4.17 2.22 -3.91
N GLN A 62 -2.93 2.54 -3.55
CA GLN A 62 -1.83 2.63 -4.51
C GLN A 62 -1.58 1.29 -5.21
N LEU A 63 -1.63 0.19 -4.45
CA LEU A 63 -1.41 -1.15 -4.98
C LEU A 63 -2.51 -1.57 -5.95
N PHE A 64 -3.76 -1.18 -5.68
CA PHE A 64 -4.89 -1.37 -6.58
C PHE A 64 -4.66 -0.64 -7.90
N VAL A 65 -4.33 0.66 -7.84
CA VAL A 65 -4.03 1.48 -9.03
C VAL A 65 -2.90 0.85 -9.85
N LEU A 66 -1.80 0.40 -9.22
CA LEU A 66 -0.68 -0.25 -9.91
C LEU A 66 -1.09 -1.58 -10.55
N ALA A 67 -1.85 -2.40 -9.84
CA ALA A 67 -2.25 -3.73 -10.29
C ALA A 67 -3.37 -3.69 -11.35
N THR A 68 -4.20 -2.63 -11.38
CA THR A 68 -5.24 -2.44 -12.40
C THR A 68 -4.73 -1.68 -13.62
N ASN A 69 -3.85 -0.70 -13.43
CA ASN A 69 -3.36 0.15 -14.50
C ASN A 69 -2.14 -0.44 -15.22
N GLY A 70 -1.74 -1.68 -14.90
CA GLY A 70 -0.64 -2.42 -15.52
C GLY A 70 -0.75 -2.66 -17.04
N HIS A 71 -1.74 -2.10 -17.72
CA HIS A 71 -1.76 -1.95 -19.19
C HIS A 71 -1.10 -0.65 -19.68
N ALA A 72 -0.71 0.27 -18.79
CA ALA A 72 0.08 1.47 -19.11
C ALA A 72 1.52 1.30 -18.61
N THR A 73 2.30 0.56 -19.40
CA THR A 73 3.77 0.61 -19.51
C THR A 73 4.61 0.13 -18.31
N ALA A 74 5.17 -1.07 -18.47
CA ALA A 74 6.48 -1.38 -17.91
C ALA A 74 7.54 -0.51 -18.61
N SER A 75 8.14 0.46 -17.89
CA SER A 75 9.53 0.92 -18.13
C SER A 75 9.92 1.99 -17.10
N ASN A 76 10.66 1.55 -16.09
CA ASN A 76 11.74 2.29 -15.43
C ASN A 76 11.89 3.80 -15.78
N ARG A 77 11.49 4.69 -14.86
CA ARG A 77 12.17 5.99 -14.68
C ARG A 77 12.30 6.31 -13.19
N ARG A 78 13.56 6.44 -12.80
CA ARG A 78 14.06 7.16 -11.63
C ARG A 78 13.22 8.45 -11.39
N ASN A 79 12.93 8.74 -10.12
CA ASN A 79 12.21 9.92 -9.60
C ASN A 79 10.70 10.05 -9.89
N THR A 80 9.89 9.78 -8.86
CA THR A 80 8.79 10.69 -8.48
C THR A 80 8.57 10.58 -6.97
N VAL A 81 9.36 11.35 -6.21
CA VAL A 81 8.82 12.07 -5.05
C VAL A 81 7.56 12.77 -5.55
N LEU A 82 6.38 12.54 -4.94
CA LEU A 82 5.02 13.14 -5.16
C LEU A 82 3.99 11.99 -5.11
N LEU A 83 3.00 11.86 -4.22
CA LEU A 83 2.37 12.63 -3.15
C LEU A 83 1.93 11.53 -2.15
N VAL A 84 2.15 11.55 -0.83
CA VAL A 84 1.51 12.38 0.19
C VAL A 84 2.39 12.33 1.46
N ALA A 85 3.57 12.94 1.42
CA ALA A 85 4.38 13.17 2.63
C ALA A 85 4.08 14.54 3.29
N LEU A 86 2.93 15.18 2.98
CA LEU A 86 2.73 16.61 3.27
C LEU A 86 1.46 16.97 4.07
N LEU A 87 0.86 16.07 4.86
CA LEU A 87 -0.30 16.49 5.65
C LEU A 87 -0.47 15.85 7.02
N THR A 88 0.60 15.74 7.82
CA THR A 88 0.41 15.71 9.29
C THR A 88 1.61 16.10 10.16
N VAL A 89 2.75 16.53 9.62
CA VAL A 89 3.79 17.15 10.48
C VAL A 89 3.49 18.63 10.77
N LEU A 90 2.59 19.27 10.01
CA LEU A 90 2.24 20.68 10.24
C LEU A 90 1.32 20.93 11.45
N VAL A 91 0.68 19.90 12.02
CA VAL A 91 -0.15 20.06 13.23
C VAL A 91 0.68 19.93 14.52
N PHE A 92 1.90 19.38 14.45
CA PHE A 92 2.67 19.07 15.65
C PHE A 92 3.41 20.28 16.25
N VAL A 93 3.59 21.40 15.54
CA VAL A 93 4.41 22.54 16.03
C VAL A 93 3.62 23.79 16.45
N SER A 94 2.28 23.78 16.40
CA SER A 94 1.48 24.99 16.65
C SER A 94 0.59 24.98 17.91
N ARG A 95 0.54 23.92 18.71
CA ARG A 95 -0.32 23.91 19.91
C ARG A 95 0.22 23.06 21.06
N SER A 96 1.19 23.61 21.78
CA SER A 96 1.40 23.42 23.23
C SER A 96 2.46 24.42 23.70
N PRO A 97 2.38 24.99 24.92
CA PRO A 97 1.23 25.34 25.75
C PRO A 97 0.84 26.84 25.67
#